data_AF-A0A3L7SIE6-F1
#
_entry.id   AF-A0A3L7SIE6-F1
#
_cell.length_a   1.000
_cell.length_b   1.000
_cell.length_c   1.000
_cell.angle_alpha   90.00
_cell.angle_beta   90.00
_cell.angle_gamma   90.00
#
_symmetry.space_group_name_H-M   'P 1'
#
loop_
_entity.id
_entity.type
_entity.pdbx_description
1 polymer ?
#
loop_
_entity_poly.entity_id
_entity_poly.type
_entity_poly.pdbx_seq_one_letter_code
_entity_poly.pdbx_strand_id
1 'polypeptide(L)'
;MEHPATAIDDANVLSPAPLRDLFVRLAQAGLVRARWTDAIHDEWVRNVQADNPSLSPERLSRKEPFGQAITYLRNNIEALRVHLDDGLVPIDNNDTEQLMEQVALGRKNWMFIGSIDAGNRAADLMTLVSSAVRNDLDVFLYLKDVLDELLGGSRDFEAMRPDAWQLAHPEAVRIYRQDERRHRAEVKSAKRAKRRAGCL
;
A
#
# COMPACT_ATOMS: atom_id res chain seq x y z
N MET A 1 -13.13 11.07 25.69
CA MET A 1 -12.53 12.37 26.04
C MET A 1 -12.46 13.18 24.78
N GLU A 2 -12.75 14.47 24.92
CA GLU A 2 -12.64 15.51 23.90
C GLU A 2 -11.30 15.45 23.19
N HIS A 3 -11.25 16.00 21.97
CA HIS A 3 -10.09 16.04 21.08
C HIS A 3 -8.73 16.05 21.81
N PRO A 4 -7.77 15.19 21.42
CA PRO A 4 -6.48 15.15 22.08
C PRO A 4 -5.81 16.53 22.06
N ALA A 5 -5.24 16.92 23.19
CA ALA A 5 -4.58 18.22 23.33
C ALA A 5 -3.51 18.39 22.25
N THR A 6 -3.50 19.54 21.58
CA THR A 6 -2.48 19.84 20.57
C THR A 6 -1.23 20.32 21.28
N ALA A 7 -0.14 19.58 21.11
CA ALA A 7 1.19 19.96 21.59
C ALA A 7 1.96 20.55 20.42
N ILE A 8 2.54 21.75 20.61
CA ILE A 8 3.51 22.30 19.67
C ILE A 8 4.88 21.89 20.16
N ASP A 9 5.54 20.99 19.43
CA ASP A 9 6.83 20.44 19.83
C ASP A 9 7.95 21.32 19.28
N ASP A 10 8.73 21.89 20.20
CA ASP A 10 9.88 22.74 19.88
C ASP A 10 11.11 21.88 19.50
N ALA A 11 12.10 22.48 18.82
CA ALA A 11 13.29 21.79 18.36
C ALA A 11 14.09 21.17 19.53
N ASN A 12 14.08 21.82 20.69
CA ASN A 12 14.71 21.34 21.92
C ASN A 12 13.98 20.13 22.54
N VAL A 13 12.70 19.93 22.23
CA VAL A 13 11.92 18.76 22.68
C VAL A 13 12.18 17.56 21.77
N LEU A 14 12.43 17.80 20.49
CA LEU A 14 12.65 16.78 19.47
C LEU A 14 14.11 16.31 19.35
N SER A 15 15.06 17.03 19.95
CA SER A 15 16.50 16.70 19.87
C SER A 15 16.89 15.50 20.75
N PRO A 16 16.55 15.44 22.05
CA PRO A 16 16.93 14.29 22.89
C PRO A 16 16.15 13.03 22.53
N ALA A 17 16.85 11.95 22.18
CA ALA A 17 16.24 10.68 21.75
C ALA A 17 15.17 10.12 22.71
N PRO A 18 15.33 10.16 24.05
CA PRO A 18 14.31 9.65 24.97
C PRO A 18 13.03 10.49 25.01
N LEU A 19 13.16 11.83 24.92
CA LEU A 19 12.01 12.73 24.94
C LEU A 19 11.25 12.64 23.61
N ARG A 20 11.97 12.67 22.48
CA ARG A 20 11.38 12.44 21.16
C ARG A 20 10.61 11.13 21.11
N ASP A 21 11.21 10.03 21.58
CA ASP A 21 10.56 8.71 21.57
C ASP A 21 9.31 8.68 22.47
N LEU A 22 9.36 9.33 23.64
CA LEU A 22 8.20 9.48 24.53
C LEU A 22 7.07 10.28 23.87
N PHE A 23 7.36 11.45 23.29
CA PHE A 23 6.34 12.29 22.64
C PHE A 23 5.77 11.64 21.39
N VAL A 24 6.60 10.92 20.62
CA VAL A 24 6.13 10.08 19.50
C VAL A 24 5.20 8.98 20.00
N ARG A 25 5.53 8.29 21.11
CA ARG A 25 4.65 7.26 21.69
C ARG A 25 3.35 7.83 22.24
N LEU A 26 3.39 8.99 22.89
CA LEU A 26 2.18 9.67 23.38
C LEU A 26 1.28 10.13 22.22
N ALA A 27 1.88 10.59 21.13
CA ALA A 27 1.17 10.94 19.90
C ALA A 27 0.60 9.70 19.18
N GLN A 28 1.34 8.58 19.17
CA GLN A 28 0.89 7.29 18.63
C GLN A 28 -0.23 6.68 19.47
N ALA A 29 -0.20 6.86 20.79
CA ALA A 29 -1.25 6.42 21.71
C ALA A 29 -2.51 7.33 21.68
N GLY A 30 -2.52 8.36 20.82
CA GLY A 30 -3.65 9.28 20.67
C GLY A 30 -3.87 10.21 21.87
N LEU A 31 -2.89 10.35 22.76
CA LEU A 31 -2.98 11.20 23.95
C LEU A 31 -2.69 12.67 23.64
N VAL A 32 -1.91 12.95 22.58
CA VAL A 32 -1.56 14.31 22.12
C VAL A 32 -1.52 14.39 20.59
N ARG A 33 -1.80 15.58 20.05
CA ARG A 33 -1.61 15.91 18.64
C ARG A 33 -0.37 16.80 18.48
N ALA A 34 0.75 16.21 18.10
CA ALA A 34 2.00 16.94 17.86
C ALA A 34 1.94 17.78 16.58
N ARG A 35 2.38 19.04 16.64
CA ARG A 35 2.53 19.98 15.51
C ARG A 35 3.83 20.76 15.65
N TRP A 36 4.46 21.14 14.54
CA TRP A 36 5.60 22.06 14.53
C TRP A 36 5.59 22.92 13.27
N THR A 37 6.31 24.04 13.31
CA THR A 37 6.43 25.00 12.19
C THR A 37 7.67 24.69 11.34
N ASP A 38 7.74 25.24 10.13
CA ASP A 38 8.95 25.09 9.29
C ASP A 38 10.18 25.72 9.94
N ALA A 39 10.02 26.80 10.73
CA ALA A 39 11.11 27.40 11.49
C ALA A 39 11.69 26.43 12.55
N ILE A 40 10.82 25.68 13.25
CA ILE A 40 11.22 24.65 14.22
C ILE A 40 11.91 23.47 13.51
N HIS A 41 11.44 23.11 12.31
CA HIS A 41 12.08 22.08 11.50
C HIS A 41 13.49 22.48 11.10
N ASP A 42 13.68 23.71 10.63
CA ASP A 42 15.00 24.24 10.25
C ASP A 42 15.95 24.31 11.45
N GLU A 43 15.42 24.63 12.64
CA GLU A 43 16.17 24.59 13.89
C GLU A 43 16.60 23.19 14.29
N TRP A 44 15.70 22.22 14.20
CA TRP A 44 16.03 20.82 14.42
C TRP A 44 17.09 20.31 13.43
N VAL A 45 16.99 20.67 12.14
CA VAL A 45 18.00 20.31 11.13
C VAL A 45 19.37 20.88 11.49
N ARG A 46 19.44 22.14 11.96
CA ARG A 46 20.70 22.74 12.44
C ARG A 46 21.27 21.98 13.65
N ASN A 47 20.43 21.60 14.60
CA ASN A 47 20.86 20.87 15.79
C ASN A 47 21.35 19.44 15.46
N VAL A 48 20.66 18.74 14.55
CA VAL A 48 21.09 17.40 14.08
C VAL A 48 22.44 17.46 13.38
N GLN A 49 22.72 18.52 12.62
CA GLN A 49 24.03 18.74 12.00
C GLN A 49 25.11 19.02 13.04
N ALA A 50 24.79 19.78 14.09
CA ALA A 50 25.71 20.03 15.20
C ALA A 50 26.06 18.72 15.94
N ASP A 51 25.06 17.86 16.17
CA ASP A 51 25.23 16.57 16.85
C ASP A 51 25.84 15.48 15.94
N ASN A 52 25.66 15.60 14.62
CA ASN A 52 26.15 14.64 13.62
C ASN A 52 26.88 15.36 12.48
N PRO A 53 28.13 15.81 12.70
CA PRO A 53 28.88 16.62 11.73
C PRO A 53 29.14 15.94 10.38
N SER A 54 28.97 14.61 10.29
CA SER A 54 29.11 13.83 9.07
C SER A 54 27.93 13.97 8.08
N LEU A 55 26.81 14.58 8.50
CA LEU A 55 25.65 14.81 7.64
C LEU A 55 25.75 16.18 6.99
N SER A 56 26.04 16.23 5.68
CA SER A 56 26.12 17.51 4.97
C SER A 56 24.74 18.15 4.76
N PRO A 57 24.63 19.50 4.83
CA PRO A 57 23.38 20.22 4.60
C PRO A 57 22.75 19.94 3.23
N GLU A 58 23.59 19.70 2.22
CA GLU A 58 23.18 19.34 0.88
C GLU A 58 22.36 18.05 0.86
N ARG A 59 22.74 17.03 1.63
CA ARG A 59 22.02 15.74 1.72
C ARG A 59 20.64 15.88 2.36
N LEU A 60 20.45 16.90 3.20
CA LEU A 60 19.17 17.24 3.82
C LEU A 60 18.38 18.24 2.97
N SER A 61 18.97 18.76 1.90
CA SER A 61 18.29 19.67 0.98
C SER A 61 17.18 18.96 0.21
N ARG A 62 16.08 19.67 -0.02
CA ARG A 62 14.89 19.16 -0.73
C ARG A 62 15.19 18.63 -2.14
N LYS A 63 16.33 19.00 -2.74
CA LYS A 63 16.74 18.60 -4.09
C LYS A 63 17.46 17.25 -4.14
N GLU A 64 18.10 16.85 -3.05
CA GLU A 64 18.78 15.56 -2.98
C GLU A 64 17.78 14.42 -2.74
N PRO A 65 18.06 13.18 -3.20
CA PRO A 65 17.14 12.04 -3.08
C PRO A 65 16.61 11.82 -1.65
N PHE A 66 17.45 12.06 -0.64
CA PHE A 66 17.07 11.92 0.77
C PHE A 66 16.11 13.02 1.23
N GLY A 67 16.37 14.28 0.87
CA GLY A 67 15.44 15.38 1.17
C GLY A 67 14.13 15.28 0.38
N GLN A 68 14.17 14.74 -0.85
CA GLN A 68 12.97 14.39 -1.61
C GLN A 68 12.15 13.31 -0.90
N ALA A 69 12.79 12.27 -0.37
CA ALA A 69 12.12 11.22 0.39
C ALA A 69 11.47 11.75 1.68
N ILE A 70 12.16 12.61 2.43
CA ILE A 70 11.59 13.29 3.62
C ILE A 70 10.38 14.14 3.23
N THR A 71 10.49 14.89 2.13
CA THR A 71 9.40 15.73 1.63
C THR A 71 8.19 14.88 1.22
N TYR A 72 8.43 13.77 0.54
CA TYR A 72 7.40 12.82 0.16
C TYR A 72 6.69 12.23 1.40
N LEU A 73 7.45 11.81 2.41
CA LEU A 73 6.90 11.33 3.68
C LEU A 73 6.03 12.39 4.36
N ARG A 74 6.52 13.64 4.45
CA ARG A 74 5.77 14.76 5.04
C ARG A 74 4.46 15.04 4.30
N ASN A 75 4.51 15.08 2.97
CA ASN A 75 3.34 15.41 2.14
C ASN A 75 2.28 14.30 2.16
N ASN A 76 2.67 13.05 2.37
CA ASN A 76 1.78 11.90 2.33
C ASN A 76 1.53 11.27 3.71
N ILE A 77 1.88 11.97 4.80
CA ILE A 77 1.86 11.38 6.15
C ILE A 77 0.46 10.91 6.58
N GLU A 78 -0.59 11.61 6.17
CA GLU A 78 -1.97 11.19 6.44
C GLU A 78 -2.29 9.85 5.77
N ALA A 79 -1.93 9.68 4.49
CA ALA A 79 -2.15 8.43 3.76
C ALA A 79 -1.30 7.28 4.33
N LEU A 80 -0.05 7.56 4.72
CA LEU A 80 0.87 6.58 5.29
C LEU A 80 0.43 6.11 6.69
N ARG A 81 -0.43 6.85 7.38
CA ARG A 81 -0.92 6.51 8.72
C ARG A 81 -2.23 5.72 8.73
N VAL A 82 -2.91 5.58 7.59
CA VAL A 82 -4.21 4.88 7.50
C VAL A 82 -4.14 3.46 8.08
N HIS A 83 -3.04 2.75 7.87
CA HIS A 83 -2.84 1.39 8.40
C HIS A 83 -2.79 1.34 9.94
N LEU A 84 -2.59 2.48 10.61
CA LEU A 84 -2.58 2.58 12.08
C LEU A 84 -4.01 2.66 12.62
N ASP A 85 -4.93 3.24 11.83
CA ASP A 85 -6.34 3.39 12.19
C ASP A 85 -7.16 2.17 11.74
N ASP A 86 -6.82 1.56 10.60
CA ASP A 86 -7.46 0.36 10.05
C ASP A 86 -6.46 -0.79 9.89
N GLY A 87 -6.60 -1.82 10.72
CA GLY A 87 -5.76 -3.02 10.68
C GLY A 87 -6.00 -3.92 9.46
N LEU A 88 -7.05 -3.68 8.66
CA LEU A 88 -7.27 -4.36 7.39
C LEU A 88 -6.40 -3.79 6.27
N VAL A 89 -5.87 -2.58 6.42
CA VAL A 89 -5.00 -1.93 5.45
C VAL A 89 -3.55 -2.34 5.71
N PRO A 90 -2.86 -2.97 4.74
CA PRO A 90 -1.44 -3.33 4.90
C PRO A 90 -0.55 -2.09 5.05
N ILE A 91 0.58 -2.25 5.76
CA ILE A 91 1.59 -1.19 5.95
C ILE A 91 2.31 -0.81 4.66
N ASP A 92 2.38 -1.73 3.69
CA ASP A 92 3.02 -1.54 2.40
C ASP A 92 2.01 -1.71 1.27
N ASN A 93 2.29 -1.06 0.14
CA ASN A 93 1.46 -1.08 -1.06
C ASN A 93 1.96 -2.10 -2.09
N ASN A 94 2.81 -3.05 -1.70
CA ASN A 94 3.53 -3.94 -2.63
C ASN A 94 2.56 -4.75 -3.51
N ASP A 95 1.45 -5.21 -2.94
CA ASP A 95 0.43 -5.95 -3.69
C ASP A 95 -0.25 -5.06 -4.75
N THR A 96 -0.50 -3.79 -4.41
CA THR A 96 -1.05 -2.81 -5.35
C THR A 96 -0.04 -2.47 -6.46
N GLU A 97 1.23 -2.29 -6.11
CA GLU A 97 2.29 -2.04 -7.09
C GLU A 97 2.43 -3.21 -8.08
N GLN A 98 2.46 -4.44 -7.56
CA GLN A 98 2.55 -5.64 -8.38
C GLN A 98 1.35 -5.80 -9.33
N LEU A 99 0.15 -5.42 -8.88
CA LEU A 99 -1.03 -5.37 -9.76
C LEU A 99 -0.88 -4.28 -10.84
N MET A 100 -0.39 -3.10 -10.47
CA MET A 100 -0.20 -1.98 -11.41
C MET A 100 0.90 -2.23 -12.44
N GLU A 101 1.89 -3.08 -12.14
CA GLU A 101 2.90 -3.50 -13.11
C GLU A 101 2.27 -4.15 -14.34
N GLN A 102 1.19 -4.93 -14.18
CA GLN A 102 0.49 -5.57 -15.30
C GLN A 102 -0.13 -4.54 -16.24
N VAL A 103 -0.70 -3.46 -15.69
CA VAL A 103 -1.26 -2.34 -16.46
C VAL A 103 -0.14 -1.57 -17.16
N ALA A 104 0.99 -1.35 -16.49
CA ALA A 104 2.14 -0.67 -17.07
C ALA A 104 2.78 -1.46 -18.22
N LEU A 105 2.88 -2.79 -18.10
CA LEU A 105 3.32 -3.69 -19.16
C LEU A 105 2.29 -3.75 -20.30
N GLY A 106 1.00 -3.87 -19.98
CA GLY A 106 -0.09 -3.87 -20.93
C GLY A 106 -0.11 -2.62 -21.81
N ARG A 107 0.05 -1.44 -21.21
CA ARG A 107 0.17 -0.16 -21.93
C ARG A 107 1.29 -0.11 -22.97
N LYS A 108 2.42 -0.80 -22.74
CA LYS A 108 3.49 -0.91 -23.73
C LYS A 108 3.11 -1.82 -24.90
N ASN A 109 2.23 -2.79 -24.67
CA ASN A 109 1.78 -3.77 -25.66
C ASN A 109 0.50 -3.33 -26.39
N TRP A 110 -0.32 -2.46 -25.80
CA TRP A 110 -1.57 -1.97 -26.36
C TRP A 110 -1.39 -0.67 -27.15
N MET A 111 -0.50 -0.70 -28.15
CA MET A 111 -0.25 0.45 -29.03
C MET A 111 -1.48 0.93 -29.83
N PHE A 112 -2.59 0.16 -29.80
CA PHE A 112 -3.81 0.42 -30.57
C PHE A 112 -5.03 0.85 -29.74
N ILE A 113 -4.91 1.07 -28.42
CA ILE A 113 -5.97 1.74 -27.65
C ILE A 113 -5.92 3.23 -27.98
N GLY A 114 -6.59 3.61 -29.07
CA GLY A 114 -6.52 4.93 -29.68
C GLY A 114 -7.63 5.90 -29.27
N SER A 115 -8.59 5.48 -28.44
CA SER A 115 -9.70 6.34 -27.98
C SER A 115 -9.99 6.18 -26.48
N ILE A 116 -10.58 7.21 -25.88
CA ILE A 116 -11.01 7.20 -24.46
C ILE A 116 -12.01 6.06 -24.21
N ASP A 117 -12.98 5.87 -25.11
CA ASP A 117 -13.98 4.80 -24.99
C ASP A 117 -13.38 3.39 -25.08
N ALA A 118 -12.29 3.23 -25.84
CA ALA A 118 -11.54 1.97 -25.84
C ALA A 118 -10.79 1.77 -24.52
N GLY A 119 -10.25 2.85 -23.94
CA GLY A 119 -9.64 2.84 -22.62
C GLY A 119 -10.60 2.43 -21.50
N ASN A 120 -11.81 3.01 -21.48
CA ASN A 120 -12.84 2.68 -20.49
C ASN A 120 -13.24 1.20 -20.56
N ARG A 121 -13.54 0.69 -21.77
CA ARG A 121 -13.86 -0.74 -21.96
C ARG A 121 -12.73 -1.68 -21.56
N ALA A 122 -11.48 -1.28 -21.81
CA ALA A 122 -10.32 -2.04 -21.39
C ALA A 122 -10.20 -2.05 -19.85
N ALA A 123 -10.45 -0.93 -19.19
CA ALA A 123 -10.46 -0.84 -17.74
C ALA A 123 -11.56 -1.70 -17.10
N ASP A 124 -12.76 -1.73 -17.68
CA ASP A 124 -13.87 -2.58 -17.23
C ASP A 124 -13.49 -4.07 -17.33
N LEU A 125 -12.94 -4.49 -18.48
CA LEU A 125 -12.48 -5.86 -18.68
C LEU A 125 -11.34 -6.23 -17.71
N MET A 126 -10.37 -5.35 -17.50
CA MET A 126 -9.29 -5.58 -16.54
C MET A 126 -9.81 -5.69 -15.10
N THR A 127 -10.81 -4.89 -14.75
CA THR A 127 -11.44 -4.95 -13.43
C THR A 127 -12.13 -6.31 -13.22
N LEU A 128 -12.84 -6.79 -14.24
CA LEU A 128 -13.50 -8.09 -14.22
C LEU A 128 -12.49 -9.24 -14.11
N VAL A 129 -11.46 -9.25 -14.96
CA VAL A 129 -10.38 -10.25 -14.95
C VAL A 129 -9.64 -10.25 -13.62
N SER A 130 -9.27 -9.08 -13.11
CA SER A 130 -8.55 -8.96 -11.83
C SER A 130 -9.39 -9.47 -10.67
N SER A 131 -10.70 -9.23 -10.70
CA SER A 131 -11.63 -9.73 -9.68
C SER A 131 -11.77 -11.26 -9.73
N ALA A 132 -11.81 -11.86 -10.93
CA ALA A 132 -11.79 -13.32 -11.09
C ALA A 132 -10.47 -13.93 -10.58
N VAL A 133 -9.33 -13.33 -10.93
CA VAL A 133 -8.01 -13.79 -10.44
C VAL A 133 -7.91 -13.69 -8.90
N ARG A 134 -8.46 -12.63 -8.31
CA ARG A 134 -8.48 -12.44 -6.84
C ARG A 134 -9.28 -13.53 -6.13
N ASN A 135 -10.33 -14.05 -6.76
CA ASN A 135 -11.14 -15.17 -6.26
C ASN A 135 -10.60 -16.56 -6.67
N ASP A 136 -9.33 -16.65 -7.10
CA ASP A 136 -8.71 -17.92 -7.53
C ASP A 136 -9.40 -18.61 -8.74
N LEU A 137 -10.23 -17.90 -9.49
CA LEU A 137 -11.00 -18.51 -10.56
C LEU A 137 -10.17 -18.79 -11.81
N ASP A 138 -10.63 -19.79 -12.56
CA ASP A 138 -10.30 -19.91 -13.97
C ASP A 138 -10.97 -18.80 -14.77
N VAL A 139 -10.17 -17.78 -15.09
CA VAL A 139 -10.59 -16.59 -15.83
C VAL A 139 -11.29 -16.95 -17.15
N PHE A 140 -10.84 -17.99 -17.86
CA PHE A 140 -11.44 -18.34 -19.13
C PHE A 140 -12.82 -18.96 -18.93
N LEU A 141 -12.95 -19.92 -18.01
CA LEU A 141 -14.24 -20.55 -17.70
C LEU A 141 -15.25 -19.53 -17.22
N TYR A 142 -14.84 -18.67 -16.28
CA TYR A 142 -15.68 -17.60 -15.75
C TYR A 142 -16.13 -16.62 -16.84
N LEU A 143 -15.19 -16.08 -17.65
CA LEU A 143 -15.56 -15.12 -18.69
C LEU A 143 -16.45 -15.76 -19.77
N LYS A 144 -16.17 -17.00 -20.15
CA LYS A 144 -17.00 -17.71 -21.13
C LYS A 144 -18.43 -17.83 -20.62
N ASP A 145 -18.61 -18.30 -19.39
CA ASP A 145 -19.93 -18.53 -18.82
C ASP A 145 -20.73 -17.24 -18.64
N VAL A 146 -20.09 -16.19 -18.10
CA VAL A 146 -20.71 -14.86 -17.99
C VAL A 146 -21.11 -14.31 -19.36
N LEU A 147 -20.27 -14.45 -20.38
CA LEU A 147 -20.62 -14.01 -21.74
C LEU A 147 -21.75 -14.83 -22.34
N ASP A 148 -21.78 -16.15 -22.14
CA ASP A 148 -22.84 -17.04 -22.62
C ASP A 148 -24.19 -16.67 -21.95
N GLU A 149 -24.22 -16.41 -20.64
CA GLU A 149 -25.43 -15.97 -19.94
C GLU A 149 -25.91 -14.58 -20.39
N LEU A 150 -24.99 -13.63 -20.58
CA LEU A 150 -25.33 -12.29 -21.08
C LEU A 150 -25.87 -12.34 -22.51
N LEU A 151 -25.27 -13.16 -23.39
CA LEU A 151 -25.77 -13.39 -24.75
C LEU A 151 -27.10 -14.15 -24.75
N GLY A 152 -27.35 -15.00 -23.75
CA GLY A 152 -28.64 -15.63 -23.48
C GLY A 152 -29.72 -14.67 -22.96
N GLY A 153 -29.36 -13.42 -22.68
CA GLY A 153 -30.29 -12.38 -22.23
C GLY A 153 -30.48 -12.31 -20.71
N SER A 154 -29.68 -13.06 -19.93
CA SER A 154 -29.67 -12.93 -18.47
C SER A 154 -29.24 -11.52 -18.06
N ARG A 155 -29.83 -11.04 -16.97
CA ARG A 155 -29.50 -9.75 -16.34
C ARG A 155 -29.22 -9.91 -14.85
N ASP A 156 -28.99 -11.14 -14.40
CA ASP A 156 -28.62 -11.41 -13.01
C ASP A 156 -27.14 -11.16 -12.79
N PHE A 157 -26.78 -9.88 -12.71
CA PHE A 157 -25.40 -9.46 -12.52
C PHE A 157 -24.83 -9.87 -11.16
N GLU A 158 -25.69 -10.05 -10.14
CA GLU A 158 -25.23 -10.45 -8.81
C GLU A 158 -24.75 -11.90 -8.81
N ALA A 159 -25.48 -12.80 -9.47
CA ALA A 159 -25.03 -14.20 -9.64
C ALA A 159 -23.75 -14.30 -10.47
N MET A 160 -23.57 -13.42 -11.46
CA MET A 160 -22.39 -13.38 -12.32
C MET A 160 -21.15 -12.79 -11.66
N ARG A 161 -21.24 -12.20 -10.46
CA ARG A 161 -20.05 -11.66 -9.80
C ARG A 161 -19.06 -12.77 -9.46
N PRO A 162 -17.74 -12.56 -9.57
CA PRO A 162 -16.75 -13.61 -9.32
C PRO A 162 -16.88 -14.31 -7.96
N ASP A 163 -17.21 -13.55 -6.92
CA ASP A 163 -17.33 -14.05 -5.54
C ASP A 163 -18.61 -14.86 -5.29
N ALA A 164 -19.67 -14.60 -6.06
CA ALA A 164 -20.92 -15.37 -6.03
C ALA A 164 -20.85 -16.58 -6.96
N TRP A 165 -20.34 -16.37 -8.18
CA TRP A 165 -20.23 -17.39 -9.23
C TRP A 165 -19.38 -18.59 -8.79
N GLN A 166 -18.31 -18.35 -8.02
CA GLN A 166 -17.46 -19.43 -7.49
C GLN A 166 -18.22 -20.43 -6.60
N LEU A 167 -19.32 -20.00 -5.94
CA LEU A 167 -20.11 -20.87 -5.07
C LEU A 167 -20.90 -21.90 -5.87
N ALA A 168 -21.31 -21.53 -7.08
CA ALA A 168 -21.99 -22.42 -8.02
C ALA A 168 -20.99 -23.29 -8.82
N HIS A 169 -19.75 -22.83 -8.99
CA HIS A 169 -18.73 -23.47 -9.82
C HIS A 169 -17.42 -23.74 -9.06
N PRO A 170 -17.43 -24.60 -8.02
CA PRO A 170 -16.24 -24.91 -7.24
C PRO A 170 -15.12 -25.56 -8.06
N GLU A 171 -15.44 -26.25 -9.16
CA GLU A 171 -14.48 -26.87 -10.08
C GLU A 171 -13.64 -25.86 -10.86
N ALA A 172 -14.12 -24.63 -10.99
CA ALA A 172 -13.39 -23.55 -11.66
C ALA A 172 -12.40 -22.85 -10.72
N VAL A 173 -12.39 -23.19 -9.42
CA VAL A 173 -11.44 -22.62 -8.45
C VAL A 173 -10.08 -23.33 -8.58
N ARG A 174 -9.03 -22.55 -8.82
CA ARG A 174 -7.66 -23.02 -9.02
C ARG A 174 -6.97 -23.31 -7.68
N ILE A 175 -7.33 -24.42 -7.04
CA ILE A 175 -6.81 -24.83 -5.71
C ILE A 175 -5.28 -24.84 -5.65
N TYR A 176 -4.60 -25.27 -6.73
CA TYR A 176 -3.12 -25.28 -6.78
C TYR A 176 -2.49 -23.90 -6.55
N ARG A 177 -3.18 -22.80 -6.90
CA ARG A 177 -2.69 -21.42 -6.64
C ARG A 177 -2.74 -21.07 -5.16
N GLN A 178 -3.73 -21.57 -4.44
CA GLN A 178 -3.83 -21.39 -2.99
C GLN A 178 -2.68 -22.14 -2.31
N ASP A 179 -2.39 -23.36 -2.76
CA ASP A 179 -1.26 -24.15 -2.27
C ASP A 179 0.10 -23.50 -2.57
N GLU A 180 0.31 -22.96 -3.79
CA GLU A 180 1.52 -22.21 -4.12
C GLU A 180 1.70 -20.96 -3.24
N ARG A 181 0.62 -20.23 -2.96
CA ARG A 181 0.65 -19.04 -2.09
C ARG A 181 1.00 -19.44 -0.66
N ARG A 182 0.38 -20.50 -0.15
CA ARG A 182 0.66 -21.06 1.16
C ARG A 182 2.12 -21.50 1.28
N HIS A 183 2.62 -22.27 0.32
CA HIS A 183 4.01 -22.73 0.30
C HIS A 183 5.00 -21.56 0.27
N ARG A 184 4.76 -20.55 -0.56
CA ARG A 184 5.59 -19.33 -0.59
C ARG A 184 5.58 -18.58 0.73
N ALA A 185 4.41 -18.49 1.39
CA ALA A 185 4.28 -17.86 2.69
C ALA A 185 5.05 -18.63 3.77
N GLU A 186 4.96 -19.96 3.77
CA GLU A 186 5.70 -20.86 4.67
C GLU A 186 7.22 -20.71 4.48
N VAL A 187 7.71 -20.73 3.24
CA VAL A 187 9.14 -20.50 2.91
C VAL A 187 9.59 -19.11 3.38
N LYS A 188 8.80 -18.06 3.15
CA LYS A 188 9.10 -16.70 3.58
C LYS A 188 9.16 -16.60 5.12
N SER A 189 8.23 -17.25 5.81
CA SER A 189 8.18 -17.31 7.28
C SER A 189 9.40 -18.05 7.85
N ALA A 190 9.73 -19.23 7.32
CA ALA A 190 10.89 -20.00 7.73
C ALA A 190 12.21 -19.23 7.54
N LYS A 191 12.36 -18.53 6.40
CA LYS A 191 13.52 -17.68 6.13
C LYS A 191 13.61 -16.51 7.13
N ARG A 192 12.49 -15.88 7.49
CA ARG A 192 12.44 -14.82 8.51
C ARG A 192 12.80 -15.35 9.90
N ALA A 193 12.30 -16.53 10.28
CA ALA A 193 12.61 -17.18 11.55
C ALA A 193 14.11 -17.51 11.66
N LYS A 194 14.72 -18.09 10.61
CA LYS A 194 16.16 -18.39 10.56
C LYS A 194 17.03 -17.14 10.72
N ARG A 195 16.64 -16.02 10.10
CA ARG A 195 17.34 -14.73 10.26
C ARG A 195 17.27 -14.20 11.69
N ARG A 196 16.13 -14.35 12.36
CA ARG A 196 15.97 -13.95 13.78
C ARG A 196 16.82 -14.82 14.71
N ALA A 197 16.87 -16.12 14.45
CA ALA A 197 17.66 -17.07 15.24
C ALA A 197 19.19 -16.89 15.09
N GLY A 198 19.66 -16.40 13.94
CA GLY A 198 21.09 -16.11 13.72
C GLY A 198 21.56 -14.72 14.18
N CYS A 199 20.66 -13.89 14.75
CA CYS A 199 20.98 -12.58 15.30
C CYS A 199 20.99 -12.56 16.85
N LEU A 200 20.79 -13.71 17.49
CA LEU A 200 21.02 -13.94 18.93
C LEU A 200 22.29 -14.75 19.10
#